data_AF-A0A927ALX9-F1
#
_entry.id   AF-A0A927ALX9-F1
#
_cell.length_a   1.000
_cell.length_b   1.000
_cell.length_c   1.000
_cell.angle_alpha   90.00
_cell.angle_beta   90.00
_cell.angle_gamma   90.00
#
_symmetry.space_group_name_H-M   'P 1'
#
loop_
_entity.id
_entity.type
_entity.pdbx_description
1 polymer ?
#
loop_
_entity_poly.entity_id
_entity_poly.type
_entity_poly.pdbx_seq_one_letter_code
_entity_poly.pdbx_strand_id
1 'polypeptide(L)'
;MNFFEKLNTAIARNQSLLFVGLDPSLEMLPQRYRREDKMAALGDWLEEIIERTRDRVCAYKPTLGFYQALGPAGFELFDRILAAIPPDIPVILDAKLSDLNTATLMADTAFNRWNVDAITLNAYAGQDLVAPFLVDLDAAVFVLCCTHNPTAAAIQDYPSPDAPLYLQIVQEAKGWGTPEQLGLEVGATEPEVFQKIRAIAPERLILARSIWTEGGELEPILKAGLDSNGDGLLIPVPLDYLVGETIGDEIQTLNERINTIRTEVQQSATTCDLWMSDVCFLNQHPHQDLILQLFDLGCILFGEYVQASGATFSYYIDLRQIISKPQVFNQVLNAYIEILQTLEFDRIAGIPYGSLPTATGLSLRLHHPLIFPRKEVKAHGTRRVIEGTFQPGEKIVVIDDILISGKSVVEGAEKIESGGLIVEDIVVLIDHEGGVKERLKEKGYRAHSVLGISEITRTLYEAGRLNEAQYQTFQAH
;
A
#
# COMPACT_ATOMS: atom_id res chain seq x y z
N MET A 1 -13.06 -19.81 -2.33
CA MET A 1 -12.15 -18.86 -2.99
C MET A 1 -12.77 -17.52 -2.75
N ASN A 2 -12.09 -16.65 -2.02
CA ASN A 2 -12.64 -15.33 -1.71
C ASN A 2 -12.68 -14.44 -2.97
N PHE A 3 -13.41 -13.32 -2.90
CA PHE A 3 -13.54 -12.36 -3.99
C PHE A 3 -12.20 -11.95 -4.58
N PHE A 4 -11.22 -11.63 -3.73
CA PHE A 4 -9.92 -11.10 -4.16
C PHE A 4 -9.10 -12.15 -4.92
N GLU A 5 -9.08 -13.39 -4.45
CA GLU A 5 -8.46 -14.53 -5.15
C GLU A 5 -9.13 -14.78 -6.51
N LYS A 6 -10.46 -14.75 -6.55
CA LYS A 6 -11.26 -14.93 -7.76
C LYS A 6 -10.96 -13.84 -8.79
N LEU A 7 -10.95 -12.59 -8.34
CA LEU A 7 -10.62 -11.43 -9.14
C LEU A 7 -9.20 -11.51 -9.70
N ASN A 8 -8.19 -11.75 -8.86
CA ASN A 8 -6.80 -11.83 -9.32
C ASN A 8 -6.58 -12.99 -10.29
N THR A 9 -7.27 -14.11 -10.09
CA THR A 9 -7.26 -15.24 -11.02
C THR A 9 -7.84 -14.83 -12.37
N ALA A 10 -8.98 -14.11 -12.39
CA ALA A 10 -9.59 -13.61 -13.61
C ALA A 10 -8.73 -12.54 -14.31
N ILE A 11 -8.15 -11.60 -13.56
CA ILE A 11 -7.20 -10.59 -14.07
C ILE A 11 -6.02 -11.28 -14.74
N ALA A 12 -5.37 -12.24 -14.06
CA ALA A 12 -4.20 -12.93 -14.57
C ALA A 12 -4.52 -13.79 -15.80
N ARG A 13 -5.66 -14.50 -15.79
CA ARG A 13 -6.06 -15.35 -16.92
C ARG A 13 -6.43 -14.54 -18.16
N ASN A 14 -7.24 -13.50 -17.97
CA ASN A 14 -7.81 -12.73 -19.08
C ASN A 14 -6.94 -11.51 -19.43
N GLN A 15 -5.86 -11.27 -18.68
CA GLN A 15 -4.98 -10.10 -18.80
C GLN A 15 -5.78 -8.80 -18.87
N SER A 16 -6.73 -8.64 -17.95
CA SER A 16 -7.76 -7.60 -18.03
C SER A 16 -8.03 -6.96 -16.69
N LEU A 17 -8.22 -5.64 -16.69
CA LEU A 17 -8.77 -4.87 -15.57
C LEU A 17 -10.22 -4.44 -15.84
N LEU A 18 -10.81 -4.93 -16.95
CA LEU A 18 -12.11 -4.51 -17.41
C LEU A 18 -13.22 -5.28 -16.70
N PHE A 19 -14.27 -4.60 -16.30
CA PHE A 19 -15.53 -5.21 -15.88
C PHE A 19 -16.67 -4.76 -16.78
N VAL A 20 -17.66 -5.64 -16.96
CA VAL A 20 -18.85 -5.35 -17.77
C VAL A 20 -20.06 -5.11 -16.89
N GLY A 21 -20.75 -3.99 -17.14
CA GLY A 21 -22.06 -3.73 -16.56
C GLY A 21 -23.13 -4.60 -17.24
N LEU A 22 -23.94 -5.29 -16.45
CA LEU A 22 -25.03 -6.14 -16.93
C LEU A 22 -26.37 -5.48 -16.58
N ASP A 23 -26.68 -4.40 -17.28
CA ASP A 23 -27.78 -3.51 -16.94
C ASP A 23 -28.92 -3.62 -17.98
N PRO A 24 -30.09 -4.20 -17.64
CA PRO A 24 -31.18 -4.41 -18.58
C PRO A 24 -31.91 -3.09 -18.90
N SER A 25 -31.40 -2.36 -19.91
CA SER A 25 -32.03 -1.14 -20.42
C SER A 25 -32.75 -1.40 -21.74
N LEU A 26 -34.06 -1.16 -21.76
CA LEU A 26 -34.87 -1.23 -22.99
C LEU A 26 -34.47 -0.16 -24.02
N GLU A 27 -33.97 0.98 -23.57
CA GLU A 27 -33.52 2.06 -24.45
C GLU A 27 -32.25 1.68 -25.20
N MET A 28 -31.33 1.00 -24.50
CA MET A 28 -30.06 0.53 -25.07
C MET A 28 -30.19 -0.77 -25.85
N LEU A 29 -31.33 -1.47 -25.76
CA LEU A 29 -31.53 -2.77 -26.40
C LEU A 29 -31.31 -2.67 -27.93
N PRO A 30 -30.28 -3.36 -28.49
CA PRO A 30 -29.98 -3.31 -29.91
C PRO A 30 -31.17 -3.77 -30.76
N GLN A 31 -31.34 -3.18 -31.94
CA GLN A 31 -32.50 -3.45 -32.80
C GLN A 31 -32.65 -4.95 -33.14
N ARG A 32 -31.54 -5.68 -33.25
CA ARG A 32 -31.51 -7.13 -33.52
C ARG A 32 -32.16 -8.02 -32.46
N TYR A 33 -32.28 -7.54 -31.21
CA TYR A 33 -32.97 -8.28 -30.13
C TYR A 33 -34.41 -7.84 -29.92
N ARG A 34 -34.84 -6.71 -30.52
CA ARG A 34 -36.18 -6.16 -30.27
C ARG A 34 -37.24 -7.14 -30.75
N ARG A 35 -38.04 -7.63 -29.81
CA ARG A 35 -39.20 -8.51 -30.02
C ARG A 35 -40.30 -8.20 -29.02
N GLU A 36 -41.47 -8.82 -29.22
CA GLU A 36 -42.66 -8.59 -28.40
C GLU A 36 -42.41 -8.93 -26.92
N ASP A 37 -41.76 -10.07 -26.65
CA ASP A 37 -41.31 -10.43 -25.31
C ASP A 37 -40.02 -9.68 -24.93
N LYS A 38 -40.22 -8.56 -24.23
CA LYS A 38 -39.16 -7.67 -23.76
C LYS A 38 -38.24 -8.32 -22.74
N MET A 39 -38.74 -9.15 -21.83
CA MET A 39 -37.93 -9.77 -20.77
C MET A 39 -37.01 -10.81 -21.37
N ALA A 40 -37.55 -11.65 -22.25
CA ALA A 40 -36.73 -12.58 -23.00
C ALA A 40 -35.70 -11.82 -23.86
N ALA A 41 -36.07 -10.70 -24.49
CA ALA A 41 -35.14 -9.92 -25.32
C ALA A 41 -33.93 -9.39 -24.52
N LEU A 42 -34.19 -8.83 -23.34
CA LEU A 42 -33.14 -8.34 -22.44
C LEU A 42 -32.25 -9.48 -21.94
N GLY A 43 -32.84 -10.63 -21.59
CA GLY A 43 -32.09 -11.82 -21.16
C GLY A 43 -31.13 -12.32 -22.24
N ASP A 44 -31.62 -12.53 -23.46
CA ASP A 44 -30.78 -13.02 -24.56
C ASP A 44 -29.64 -12.03 -24.89
N TRP A 45 -29.90 -10.72 -24.81
CA TRP A 45 -28.88 -9.71 -25.04
C TRP A 45 -27.78 -9.73 -23.98
N LEU A 46 -28.14 -9.78 -22.69
CA LEU A 46 -27.18 -9.82 -21.59
C LEU A 46 -26.39 -11.13 -21.54
N GLU A 47 -27.03 -12.27 -21.85
CA GLU A 47 -26.34 -13.56 -21.97
C GLU A 47 -25.33 -13.55 -23.13
N GLU A 48 -25.67 -12.94 -24.26
CA GLU A 48 -24.74 -12.80 -25.38
C GLU A 48 -23.56 -11.88 -25.03
N ILE A 49 -23.81 -10.80 -24.27
CA ILE A 49 -22.72 -9.98 -23.71
C ILE A 49 -21.78 -10.84 -22.87
N ILE A 50 -22.30 -11.67 -21.95
CA ILE A 50 -21.46 -12.54 -21.11
C ILE A 50 -20.64 -13.49 -21.99
N GLU A 51 -21.29 -14.20 -22.92
CA GLU A 51 -20.62 -15.18 -23.78
C GLU A 51 -19.49 -14.56 -24.61
N ARG A 52 -19.70 -13.35 -25.13
CA ARG A 52 -18.70 -12.64 -25.96
C ARG A 52 -17.58 -11.97 -25.16
N THR A 53 -17.71 -11.84 -23.85
CA THR A 53 -16.77 -11.04 -23.03
C THR A 53 -16.06 -11.81 -21.92
N ARG A 54 -16.53 -13.01 -21.56
CA ARG A 54 -16.03 -13.80 -20.40
C ARG A 54 -14.52 -14.11 -20.40
N ASP A 55 -13.90 -14.16 -21.56
CA ASP A 55 -12.47 -14.41 -21.75
C ASP A 55 -11.63 -13.12 -21.81
N ARG A 56 -12.27 -11.95 -21.69
CA ARG A 56 -11.65 -10.62 -21.85
C ARG A 56 -11.89 -9.67 -20.68
N VAL A 57 -12.65 -10.08 -19.66
CA VAL A 57 -13.02 -9.23 -18.52
C VAL A 57 -12.63 -9.90 -17.21
N CYS A 58 -12.39 -9.13 -16.16
CA CYS A 58 -12.06 -9.64 -14.83
C CYS A 58 -13.24 -9.71 -13.87
N ALA A 59 -14.38 -9.06 -14.18
CA ALA A 59 -15.58 -9.09 -13.35
C ALA A 59 -16.84 -8.74 -14.17
N TYR A 60 -18.00 -9.13 -13.63
CA TYR A 60 -19.30 -8.62 -14.07
C TYR A 60 -19.97 -7.82 -12.97
N LYS A 61 -20.64 -6.73 -13.34
CA LYS A 61 -21.24 -5.80 -12.39
C LYS A 61 -22.71 -5.47 -12.72
N PRO A 62 -23.69 -6.33 -12.36
CA PRO A 62 -25.10 -5.99 -12.53
C PRO A 62 -25.51 -4.86 -11.57
N THR A 63 -26.25 -3.87 -12.07
CA THR A 63 -26.79 -2.79 -11.24
C THR A 63 -28.21 -3.11 -10.80
N LEU A 64 -28.41 -3.31 -9.49
CA LEU A 64 -29.66 -3.82 -8.92
C LEU A 64 -30.89 -2.97 -9.28
N GLY A 65 -30.72 -1.65 -9.38
CA GLY A 65 -31.81 -0.72 -9.68
C GLY A 65 -32.50 -0.96 -11.02
N PHE A 66 -31.78 -1.42 -12.06
CA PHE A 66 -32.38 -1.73 -13.36
C PHE A 66 -33.32 -2.93 -13.27
N TYR A 67 -32.92 -3.97 -12.55
CA TYR A 67 -33.74 -5.16 -12.33
C TYR A 67 -34.96 -4.85 -11.44
N GLN A 68 -34.78 -4.06 -10.38
CA GLN A 68 -35.88 -3.61 -9.53
C GLN A 68 -36.95 -2.84 -10.29
N ALA A 69 -36.54 -1.95 -11.21
CA ALA A 69 -37.47 -1.15 -12.01
C ALA A 69 -38.37 -2.01 -12.93
N LEU A 70 -37.96 -3.23 -13.25
CA LEU A 70 -38.74 -4.19 -14.05
C LEU A 70 -39.71 -5.04 -13.21
N GLY A 71 -39.75 -4.85 -11.88
CA GLY A 71 -40.65 -5.55 -10.98
C GLY A 71 -40.30 -7.03 -10.78
N PRO A 72 -41.27 -7.91 -10.46
CA PRO A 72 -41.01 -9.33 -10.21
C PRO A 72 -40.29 -10.06 -11.35
N ALA A 73 -40.69 -9.78 -12.60
CA ALA A 73 -40.03 -10.34 -13.79
C ALA A 73 -38.57 -9.87 -13.93
N GLY A 74 -38.25 -8.68 -13.39
CA GLY A 74 -36.88 -8.17 -13.30
C GLY A 74 -36.01 -9.01 -12.37
N PHE A 75 -36.54 -9.50 -11.25
CA PHE A 75 -35.78 -10.39 -10.37
C PHE A 75 -35.63 -11.80 -10.95
N GLU A 76 -36.63 -12.31 -11.68
CA GLU A 76 -36.48 -13.55 -12.45
C GLU A 76 -35.37 -13.41 -13.51
N LEU A 77 -35.32 -12.26 -14.19
CA LEU A 77 -34.23 -11.93 -15.11
C LEU A 77 -32.89 -11.82 -14.38
N PHE A 78 -32.84 -11.20 -13.20
CA PHE A 78 -31.62 -11.09 -12.40
C PHE A 78 -31.04 -12.48 -12.04
N ASP A 79 -31.89 -13.40 -11.54
CA ASP A 79 -31.47 -14.77 -11.23
C ASP A 79 -30.96 -15.51 -12.48
N ARG A 80 -31.65 -15.33 -13.63
CA ARG A 80 -31.21 -15.87 -14.93
C ARG A 80 -29.81 -15.36 -15.31
N ILE A 81 -29.56 -14.05 -15.19
CA ILE A 81 -28.28 -13.45 -15.57
C ILE A 81 -27.16 -13.84 -14.61
N LEU A 82 -27.41 -13.89 -13.31
CA LEU A 82 -26.41 -14.40 -12.35
C LEU A 82 -26.00 -15.84 -12.68
N ALA A 83 -26.96 -16.70 -13.04
CA ALA A 83 -26.70 -18.08 -13.42
C ALA A 83 -25.91 -18.22 -14.74
N ALA A 84 -25.97 -17.23 -15.62
CA ALA A 84 -25.25 -17.22 -16.89
C ALA A 84 -23.76 -16.82 -16.74
N ILE A 85 -23.40 -16.14 -15.64
CA ILE A 85 -22.02 -15.70 -15.39
C ILE A 85 -21.14 -16.92 -15.05
N PRO A 86 -19.97 -17.10 -15.69
CA PRO A 86 -19.04 -18.17 -15.34
C PRO A 86 -18.64 -18.13 -13.86
N PRO A 87 -18.67 -19.26 -13.14
CA PRO A 87 -18.50 -19.31 -11.68
C PRO A 87 -17.11 -18.87 -11.21
N ASP A 88 -16.15 -18.80 -12.11
CA ASP A 88 -14.76 -18.40 -11.93
C ASP A 88 -14.52 -16.88 -12.13
N ILE A 89 -15.52 -16.13 -12.62
CA ILE A 89 -15.46 -14.66 -12.76
C ILE A 89 -16.26 -14.03 -11.62
N PRO A 90 -15.69 -13.06 -10.87
CA PRO A 90 -16.40 -12.44 -9.76
C PRO A 90 -17.57 -11.57 -10.22
N VAL A 91 -18.62 -11.55 -9.42
CA VAL A 91 -19.81 -10.71 -9.57
C VAL A 91 -19.81 -9.62 -8.51
N ILE A 92 -19.83 -8.37 -8.96
CA ILE A 92 -19.91 -7.18 -8.11
C ILE A 92 -21.33 -6.61 -8.22
N LEU A 93 -22.17 -6.79 -7.21
CA LEU A 93 -23.52 -6.24 -7.20
C LEU A 93 -23.48 -4.72 -6.94
N ASP A 94 -23.87 -3.93 -7.94
CA ASP A 94 -23.98 -2.49 -7.76
C ASP A 94 -25.35 -2.13 -7.17
N ALA A 95 -25.41 -2.08 -5.83
CA ALA A 95 -26.62 -1.85 -5.04
C ALA A 95 -26.69 -0.46 -4.37
N LYS A 96 -25.55 0.15 -4.05
CA LYS A 96 -25.42 1.44 -3.33
C LYS A 96 -26.31 1.50 -2.08
N LEU A 97 -26.38 0.40 -1.34
CA LEU A 97 -27.26 0.30 -0.17
C LEU A 97 -26.85 1.32 0.90
N SER A 98 -27.86 1.89 1.59
CA SER A 98 -27.66 2.93 2.61
C SER A 98 -28.71 2.84 3.73
N ASP A 99 -28.98 1.64 4.24
CA ASP A 99 -29.94 1.42 5.34
C ASP A 99 -29.36 0.53 6.44
N LEU A 100 -29.22 1.10 7.65
CA LEU A 100 -28.68 0.40 8.83
C LEU A 100 -29.60 -0.72 9.31
N ASN A 101 -30.92 -0.55 9.20
CA ASN A 101 -31.88 -1.49 9.79
C ASN A 101 -31.94 -2.82 9.04
N THR A 102 -31.67 -2.78 7.73
CA THR A 102 -31.75 -3.94 6.84
C THR A 102 -30.38 -4.49 6.43
N ALA A 103 -29.28 -3.86 6.86
CA ALA A 103 -27.91 -4.20 6.46
C ALA A 103 -27.60 -5.70 6.58
N THR A 104 -27.87 -6.32 7.74
CA THR A 104 -27.61 -7.76 7.95
C THR A 104 -28.45 -8.65 7.02
N LEU A 105 -29.72 -8.32 6.80
CA LEU A 105 -30.59 -9.08 5.89
C LEU A 105 -30.15 -8.94 4.43
N MET A 106 -29.67 -7.75 4.07
CA MET A 106 -29.15 -7.47 2.74
C MET A 106 -27.80 -8.16 2.50
N ALA A 107 -26.92 -8.24 3.51
CA ALA A 107 -25.68 -9.00 3.43
C ALA A 107 -25.96 -10.50 3.19
N ASP A 108 -26.86 -11.09 3.99
CA ASP A 108 -27.30 -12.47 3.81
C ASP A 108 -27.94 -12.70 2.43
N THR A 109 -28.80 -11.78 1.98
CA THR A 109 -29.42 -11.88 0.66
C THR A 109 -28.39 -11.82 -0.46
N ALA A 110 -27.43 -10.89 -0.38
CA ALA A 110 -26.40 -10.75 -1.41
C ALA A 110 -25.49 -11.99 -1.48
N PHE A 111 -24.89 -12.37 -0.35
CA PHE A 111 -23.82 -13.38 -0.36
C PHE A 111 -24.33 -14.81 -0.25
N ASN A 112 -25.41 -15.07 0.48
CA ASN A 112 -25.93 -16.45 0.64
C ASN A 112 -27.03 -16.81 -0.34
N ARG A 113 -27.90 -15.84 -0.72
CA ARG A 113 -29.02 -16.13 -1.61
C ARG A 113 -28.69 -15.88 -3.09
N TRP A 114 -28.11 -14.72 -3.40
CA TRP A 114 -27.70 -14.39 -4.77
C TRP A 114 -26.28 -14.86 -5.09
N ASN A 115 -25.48 -15.23 -4.08
CA ASN A 115 -24.13 -15.74 -4.26
C ASN A 115 -23.25 -14.80 -5.11
N VAL A 116 -23.42 -13.49 -4.90
CA VAL A 116 -22.52 -12.48 -5.49
C VAL A 116 -21.25 -12.40 -4.65
N ASP A 117 -20.13 -12.00 -5.27
CA ASP A 117 -18.83 -12.00 -4.59
C ASP A 117 -18.52 -10.65 -3.92
N ALA A 118 -19.13 -9.56 -4.40
CA ALA A 118 -18.98 -8.23 -3.80
C ALA A 118 -20.23 -7.35 -3.95
N ILE A 119 -20.32 -6.27 -3.17
CA ILE A 119 -21.43 -5.30 -3.22
C ILE A 119 -20.98 -3.85 -3.06
N THR A 120 -21.66 -2.90 -3.72
CA THR A 120 -21.45 -1.46 -3.50
C THR A 120 -22.35 -0.91 -2.38
N LEU A 121 -21.78 -0.08 -1.49
CA LEU A 121 -22.47 0.55 -0.36
C LEU A 121 -22.20 2.06 -0.30
N ASN A 122 -23.14 2.83 0.25
CA ASN A 122 -22.93 4.25 0.52
C ASN A 122 -22.16 4.44 1.83
N ALA A 123 -21.14 5.31 1.86
CA ALA A 123 -20.32 5.56 3.04
C ALA A 123 -21.00 6.39 4.14
N TYR A 124 -22.09 7.10 3.82
CA TYR A 124 -22.60 8.19 4.65
C TYR A 124 -23.02 7.76 6.06
N ALA A 125 -23.54 6.55 6.21
CA ALA A 125 -23.93 5.99 7.52
C ALA A 125 -22.74 5.46 8.35
N GLY A 126 -21.51 5.55 7.82
CA GLY A 126 -20.29 5.11 8.48
C GLY A 126 -20.10 3.59 8.51
N GLN A 127 -19.12 3.15 9.31
CA GLN A 127 -18.70 1.76 9.40
C GLN A 127 -19.83 0.82 9.84
N ASP A 128 -20.78 1.27 10.65
CA ASP A 128 -21.88 0.43 11.17
C ASP A 128 -22.76 -0.16 10.06
N LEU A 129 -22.90 0.55 8.92
CA LEU A 129 -23.59 0.03 7.74
C LEU A 129 -22.78 -1.05 7.02
N VAL A 130 -21.45 -0.88 7.00
CA VAL A 130 -20.53 -1.72 6.24
C VAL A 130 -20.18 -3.00 6.99
N ALA A 131 -20.08 -2.93 8.33
CA ALA A 131 -19.64 -4.01 9.18
C ALA A 131 -20.39 -5.35 8.96
N PRO A 132 -21.73 -5.39 8.79
CA PRO A 132 -22.43 -6.64 8.50
C PRO A 132 -21.99 -7.34 7.22
N PHE A 133 -21.53 -6.59 6.22
CA PHE A 133 -21.05 -7.12 4.94
C PHE A 133 -19.59 -7.59 5.02
N LEU A 134 -18.82 -7.14 6.02
CA LEU A 134 -17.43 -7.54 6.23
C LEU A 134 -17.27 -8.77 7.14
N VAL A 135 -18.38 -9.28 7.71
CA VAL A 135 -18.38 -10.51 8.51
C VAL A 135 -18.02 -11.72 7.65
N ASP A 136 -18.46 -11.72 6.40
CA ASP A 136 -18.06 -12.73 5.43
C ASP A 136 -16.64 -12.44 4.91
N LEU A 137 -15.71 -13.33 5.24
CA LEU A 137 -14.30 -13.20 4.86
C LEU A 137 -14.07 -13.54 3.38
N ASP A 138 -15.02 -14.21 2.74
CA ASP A 138 -14.94 -14.57 1.33
C ASP A 138 -15.50 -13.47 0.41
N ALA A 139 -16.25 -12.51 0.95
CA ALA A 139 -16.89 -11.43 0.20
C ALA A 139 -16.12 -10.10 0.28
N ALA A 140 -16.45 -9.18 -0.62
CA ALA A 140 -15.93 -7.81 -0.60
C ALA A 140 -16.99 -6.72 -0.70
N VAL A 141 -16.61 -5.52 -0.30
CA VAL A 141 -17.43 -4.32 -0.31
C VAL A 141 -16.70 -3.21 -1.08
N PHE A 142 -17.44 -2.48 -1.91
CA PHE A 142 -16.98 -1.23 -2.51
C PHE A 142 -17.74 -0.06 -1.90
N VAL A 143 -17.03 0.83 -1.21
CA VAL A 143 -17.64 2.00 -0.57
C VAL A 143 -17.63 3.17 -1.55
N LEU A 144 -18.79 3.78 -1.79
CA LEU A 144 -18.92 4.95 -2.64
C LEU A 144 -18.21 6.16 -2.03
N CYS A 145 -17.15 6.62 -2.69
CA CYS A 145 -16.38 7.79 -2.25
C CYS A 145 -16.73 9.04 -3.05
N CYS A 146 -16.72 8.95 -4.38
CA CYS A 146 -16.86 10.09 -5.29
C CYS A 146 -17.77 9.76 -6.47
N THR A 147 -18.50 10.76 -6.97
CA THR A 147 -19.34 10.65 -8.19
C THR A 147 -19.23 11.88 -9.07
N HIS A 148 -19.20 11.67 -10.39
CA HIS A 148 -18.92 12.69 -11.40
C HIS A 148 -20.13 13.59 -11.75
N ASN A 149 -21.27 13.50 -11.06
CA ASN A 149 -22.42 14.33 -11.42
C ASN A 149 -22.23 15.79 -10.97
N PRO A 150 -22.52 16.81 -11.81
CA PRO A 150 -22.18 18.22 -11.52
C PRO A 150 -22.73 18.77 -10.19
N THR A 151 -23.90 18.29 -9.78
CA THR A 151 -24.55 18.72 -8.53
C THR A 151 -23.92 18.12 -7.28
N ALA A 152 -23.09 17.08 -7.42
CA ALA A 152 -22.45 16.43 -6.28
C ALA A 152 -21.32 17.28 -5.68
N ALA A 153 -20.69 18.15 -6.47
CA ALA A 153 -19.64 19.05 -6.03
C ALA A 153 -20.03 19.83 -4.75
N ALA A 154 -21.29 20.26 -4.65
CA ALA A 154 -21.80 20.98 -3.47
C ALA A 154 -21.71 20.17 -2.14
N ILE A 155 -21.67 18.84 -2.23
CA ILE A 155 -21.54 17.93 -1.07
C ILE A 155 -20.11 17.38 -1.01
N GLN A 156 -19.58 16.90 -2.14
CA GLN A 156 -18.30 16.22 -2.21
C GLN A 156 -17.12 17.17 -1.97
N ASP A 157 -17.23 18.44 -2.36
CA ASP A 157 -16.18 19.45 -2.15
C ASP A 157 -16.34 20.19 -0.82
N TYR A 158 -17.27 19.80 0.04
CA TYR A 158 -17.43 20.40 1.37
C TYR A 158 -16.32 19.91 2.33
N PRO A 159 -15.78 20.76 3.23
CA PRO A 159 -16.03 22.21 3.32
C PRO A 159 -15.28 23.06 2.29
N SER A 160 -14.25 22.53 1.65
CA SER A 160 -13.52 23.21 0.57
C SER A 160 -12.90 22.21 -0.43
N PRO A 161 -12.57 22.64 -1.66
CA PRO A 161 -11.89 21.81 -2.65
C PRO A 161 -10.54 21.22 -2.20
N ASP A 162 -9.88 21.86 -1.22
CA ASP A 162 -8.61 21.40 -0.64
C ASP A 162 -8.79 20.32 0.44
N ALA A 163 -9.98 20.28 1.06
CA ALA A 163 -10.33 19.28 2.08
C ALA A 163 -11.73 18.69 1.79
N PRO A 164 -11.93 18.06 0.62
CA PRO A 164 -13.24 17.62 0.17
C PRO A 164 -13.71 16.38 0.96
N LEU A 165 -15.02 16.29 1.20
CA LEU A 165 -15.69 15.21 1.91
C LEU A 165 -15.36 13.83 1.32
N TYR A 166 -15.22 13.71 -0.01
CA TYR A 166 -14.91 12.41 -0.61
C TYR A 166 -13.54 11.88 -0.17
N LEU A 167 -12.54 12.74 0.06
CA LEU A 167 -11.23 12.32 0.58
C LEU A 167 -11.32 11.97 2.07
N GLN A 168 -12.17 12.66 2.84
CA GLN A 168 -12.45 12.25 4.21
C GLN A 168 -13.08 10.85 4.25
N ILE A 169 -14.03 10.56 3.35
CA ILE A 169 -14.63 9.23 3.22
C ILE A 169 -13.55 8.18 2.93
N VAL A 170 -12.61 8.45 2.01
CA VAL A 170 -11.49 7.53 1.72
C VAL A 170 -10.61 7.31 2.95
N GLN A 171 -10.28 8.39 3.66
CA GLN A 171 -9.45 8.34 4.87
C GLN A 171 -10.08 7.53 6.00
N GLU A 172 -11.41 7.59 6.16
CA GLU A 172 -12.15 6.77 7.13
C GLU A 172 -12.29 5.31 6.64
N ALA A 173 -12.76 5.12 5.41
CA ALA A 173 -13.12 3.81 4.86
C ALA A 173 -11.91 2.86 4.75
N LYS A 174 -10.69 3.39 4.57
CA LYS A 174 -9.46 2.57 4.56
C LYS A 174 -9.18 1.87 5.90
N GLY A 175 -9.88 2.23 6.98
CA GLY A 175 -9.76 1.56 8.28
C GLY A 175 -10.85 0.51 8.53
N TRP A 176 -11.91 0.44 7.71
CA TRP A 176 -13.11 -0.32 8.05
C TRP A 176 -12.99 -1.83 7.78
N GLY A 177 -12.15 -2.23 6.84
CA GLY A 177 -11.90 -3.63 6.47
C GLY A 177 -10.49 -3.84 5.92
N THR A 178 -10.10 -5.09 5.69
CA THR A 178 -8.81 -5.44 5.07
C THR A 178 -8.75 -4.96 3.62
N PRO A 179 -7.56 -4.79 3.01
CA PRO A 179 -7.42 -4.45 1.59
C PRO A 179 -8.15 -5.42 0.66
N GLU A 180 -8.26 -6.69 1.05
CA GLU A 180 -8.91 -7.75 0.27
C GLU A 180 -10.45 -7.72 0.37
N GLN A 181 -11.00 -7.16 1.46
CA GLN A 181 -12.45 -7.11 1.70
C GLN A 181 -13.07 -5.75 1.38
N LEU A 182 -12.30 -4.66 1.34
CA LEU A 182 -12.85 -3.33 1.12
C LEU A 182 -12.09 -2.56 0.04
N GLY A 183 -12.79 -2.27 -1.06
CA GLY A 183 -12.40 -1.36 -2.12
C GLY A 183 -13.19 -0.05 -2.10
N LEU A 184 -12.83 0.85 -3.00
CA LEU A 184 -13.39 2.19 -3.13
C LEU A 184 -14.10 2.31 -4.47
N GLU A 185 -15.35 2.77 -4.49
CA GLU A 185 -16.05 3.12 -5.72
C GLU A 185 -15.84 4.62 -6.02
N VAL A 186 -15.24 4.90 -7.18
CA VAL A 186 -14.82 6.26 -7.57
C VAL A 186 -15.36 6.59 -8.95
N GLY A 187 -16.25 7.57 -9.00
CA GLY A 187 -16.76 8.14 -10.24
C GLY A 187 -16.17 9.51 -10.52
N ALA A 188 -15.17 9.60 -11.40
CA ALA A 188 -14.56 10.85 -11.79
C ALA A 188 -14.00 10.74 -13.22
N THR A 189 -13.88 11.88 -13.89
CA THR A 189 -13.21 11.98 -15.21
C THR A 189 -11.86 12.70 -15.10
N GLU A 190 -11.61 13.27 -13.93
CA GLU A 190 -10.46 14.07 -13.58
C GLU A 190 -9.37 13.15 -12.99
N PRO A 191 -8.19 13.01 -13.65
CA PRO A 191 -7.09 12.18 -13.13
C PRO A 191 -6.66 12.58 -11.72
N GLU A 192 -6.71 13.87 -11.39
CA GLU A 192 -6.35 14.40 -10.07
C GLU A 192 -7.18 13.77 -8.94
N VAL A 193 -8.45 13.42 -9.19
CA VAL A 193 -9.29 12.76 -8.18
C VAL A 193 -8.71 11.39 -7.85
N PHE A 194 -8.36 10.60 -8.87
CA PHE A 194 -7.73 9.29 -8.68
C PHE A 194 -6.38 9.41 -7.98
N GLN A 195 -5.55 10.39 -8.36
CA GLN A 195 -4.25 10.62 -7.74
C GLN A 195 -4.38 10.94 -6.25
N LYS A 196 -5.30 11.84 -5.87
CA LYS A 196 -5.57 12.20 -4.47
C LYS A 196 -6.05 10.99 -3.66
N ILE A 197 -6.95 10.17 -4.23
CA ILE A 197 -7.46 8.96 -3.57
C ILE A 197 -6.34 7.93 -3.40
N ARG A 198 -5.54 7.68 -4.44
CA ARG A 198 -4.41 6.73 -4.43
C ARG A 198 -3.32 7.17 -3.44
N ALA A 199 -3.11 8.47 -3.25
CA ALA A 199 -2.17 8.98 -2.23
C ALA A 199 -2.62 8.67 -0.79
N ILE A 200 -3.93 8.67 -0.52
CA ILE A 200 -4.48 8.39 0.82
C ILE A 200 -4.56 6.88 1.10
N ALA A 201 -4.88 6.11 0.06
CA ALA A 201 -5.22 4.70 0.14
C ALA A 201 -4.52 3.89 -0.99
N PRO A 202 -3.18 3.83 -1.00
CA PRO A 202 -2.40 3.24 -2.08
C PRO A 202 -2.70 1.77 -2.31
N GLU A 203 -3.04 1.03 -1.25
CA GLU A 203 -3.29 -0.41 -1.26
C GLU A 203 -4.71 -0.81 -1.68
N ARG A 204 -5.63 0.15 -1.82
CA ARG A 204 -7.06 -0.16 -2.01
C ARG A 204 -7.38 -0.45 -3.47
N LEU A 205 -8.20 -1.48 -3.70
CA LEU A 205 -8.82 -1.69 -5.00
C LEU A 205 -9.81 -0.57 -5.30
N ILE A 206 -9.70 0.08 -6.46
CA ILE A 206 -10.61 1.14 -6.90
C ILE A 206 -11.52 0.57 -8.00
N LEU A 207 -12.83 0.60 -7.78
CA LEU A 207 -13.85 0.38 -8.80
C LEU A 207 -14.18 1.71 -9.47
N ALA A 208 -13.58 1.96 -10.64
CA ALA A 208 -13.83 3.18 -11.40
C ALA A 208 -15.22 3.16 -12.03
N ARG A 209 -15.85 4.34 -12.13
CA ARG A 209 -17.09 4.53 -12.88
C ARG A 209 -17.10 5.87 -13.58
N SER A 210 -17.93 6.00 -14.61
CA SER A 210 -18.15 7.28 -15.29
C SER A 210 -16.86 7.97 -15.76
N ILE A 211 -15.85 7.19 -16.15
CA ILE A 211 -14.53 7.70 -16.60
C ILE A 211 -14.52 8.08 -18.08
N TRP A 212 -15.53 7.65 -18.84
CA TRP A 212 -15.61 7.82 -20.28
C TRP A 212 -16.29 9.17 -20.60
N THR A 213 -15.57 10.06 -21.26
CA THR A 213 -16.09 11.33 -21.78
C THR A 213 -15.76 11.46 -23.26
N GLU A 214 -16.57 12.22 -24.00
CA GLU A 214 -16.29 12.55 -25.39
C GLU A 214 -14.95 13.30 -25.50
N GLY A 215 -13.95 12.67 -26.11
CA GLY A 215 -12.60 13.23 -26.25
C GLY A 215 -11.70 13.08 -25.02
N GLY A 216 -12.13 12.38 -23.97
CA GLY A 216 -11.31 12.13 -22.77
C GLY A 216 -10.19 11.12 -23.03
N GLU A 217 -8.98 11.44 -22.57
CA GLU A 217 -7.86 10.51 -22.62
C GLU A 217 -7.90 9.56 -21.40
N LEU A 218 -7.97 8.25 -21.67
CA LEU A 218 -7.96 7.20 -20.64
C LEU A 218 -6.62 7.09 -19.91
N GLU A 219 -5.52 7.39 -20.60
CA GLU A 219 -4.16 7.16 -20.10
C GLU A 219 -3.83 7.97 -18.85
N PRO A 220 -4.14 9.27 -18.74
CA PRO A 220 -3.99 10.02 -17.50
C PRO A 220 -4.74 9.42 -16.31
N ILE A 221 -5.98 8.93 -16.51
CA ILE A 221 -6.76 8.29 -15.45
C ILE A 221 -6.11 6.98 -15.02
N LEU A 222 -5.61 6.18 -15.97
CA LEU A 222 -4.88 4.95 -15.66
C LEU A 222 -3.62 5.23 -14.86
N LYS A 223 -2.78 6.17 -15.31
CA LYS A 223 -1.53 6.53 -14.62
C LYS A 223 -1.79 7.08 -13.22
N ALA A 224 -2.87 7.82 -13.01
CA ALA A 224 -3.25 8.34 -11.70
C ALA A 224 -3.92 7.30 -10.79
N GLY A 225 -4.64 6.35 -11.38
CA GLY A 225 -5.50 5.41 -10.67
C GLY A 225 -4.87 4.04 -10.40
N LEU A 226 -3.90 3.58 -11.20
CA LEU A 226 -3.20 2.31 -10.96
C LEU A 226 -2.28 2.39 -9.73
N ASP A 227 -2.05 1.25 -9.08
CA ASP A 227 -1.05 1.14 -8.03
C ASP A 227 0.38 1.00 -8.60
N SER A 228 1.39 0.91 -7.73
CA SER A 228 2.79 0.78 -8.13
C SER A 228 3.11 -0.53 -8.87
N ASN A 229 2.21 -1.52 -8.81
CA ASN A 229 2.32 -2.76 -9.57
C ASN A 229 1.52 -2.69 -10.89
N GLY A 230 0.99 -1.53 -11.28
CA GLY A 230 0.14 -1.42 -12.46
C GLY A 230 -1.18 -2.19 -12.33
N ASP A 231 -1.69 -2.36 -11.11
CA ASP A 231 -2.93 -3.04 -10.77
C ASP A 231 -3.85 -2.13 -9.92
N GLY A 232 -4.79 -2.69 -9.17
CA GLY A 232 -5.56 -1.96 -8.16
C GLY A 232 -6.65 -1.03 -8.70
N LEU A 233 -6.93 -1.04 -10.01
CA LEU A 233 -7.98 -0.25 -10.66
C LEU A 233 -8.85 -1.14 -11.55
N LEU A 234 -10.14 -1.22 -11.27
CA LEU A 234 -11.14 -1.88 -12.12
C LEU A 234 -11.84 -0.86 -13.01
N ILE A 235 -11.95 -1.17 -14.29
CA ILE A 235 -12.32 -0.21 -15.34
C ILE A 235 -13.62 -0.68 -16.03
N PRO A 236 -14.66 0.16 -16.12
CA PRO A 236 -15.90 -0.24 -16.78
C PRO A 236 -15.69 -0.33 -18.28
N VAL A 237 -16.19 -1.37 -18.95
CA VAL A 237 -16.29 -1.38 -20.41
C VAL A 237 -17.23 -0.25 -20.87
N PRO A 238 -16.87 0.53 -21.91
CA PRO A 238 -17.75 1.53 -22.50
C PRO A 238 -19.09 0.92 -22.94
N LEU A 239 -20.19 1.61 -22.64
CA LEU A 239 -21.54 1.08 -22.87
C LEU A 239 -21.86 0.92 -24.37
N ASP A 240 -21.32 1.81 -25.20
CA ASP A 240 -21.42 1.76 -26.66
C ASP A 240 -20.82 0.48 -27.26
N TYR A 241 -19.75 -0.04 -26.66
CA TYR A 241 -19.13 -1.30 -27.11
C TYR A 241 -20.07 -2.49 -26.91
N LEU A 242 -20.93 -2.45 -25.90
CA LEU A 242 -21.87 -3.55 -25.57
C LEU A 242 -23.09 -3.60 -26.51
N VAL A 243 -23.32 -2.54 -27.29
CA VAL A 243 -24.43 -2.44 -28.26
C VAL A 243 -23.97 -2.87 -29.66
N GLY A 244 -22.68 -2.73 -29.96
CA GLY A 244 -22.06 -3.06 -31.24
C GLY A 244 -22.13 -4.54 -31.63
N GLU A 245 -21.70 -4.85 -32.85
CA GLU A 245 -21.57 -6.24 -33.34
C GLU A 245 -20.16 -6.80 -33.08
N THR A 246 -19.18 -5.93 -32.83
CA THR A 246 -17.75 -6.19 -32.67
C THR A 246 -17.28 -6.14 -31.20
N ILE A 247 -18.17 -6.48 -30.26
CA ILE A 247 -17.94 -6.38 -28.81
C ILE A 247 -16.57 -6.97 -28.38
N GLY A 248 -16.24 -8.18 -28.87
CA GLY A 248 -15.01 -8.87 -28.49
C GLY A 248 -13.74 -8.18 -28.99
N ASP A 249 -13.76 -7.62 -30.20
CA ASP A 249 -12.61 -6.96 -30.81
C ASP A 249 -12.34 -5.59 -30.16
N GLU A 250 -13.41 -4.84 -29.85
CA GLU A 250 -13.32 -3.55 -29.17
C GLU A 250 -12.76 -3.69 -27.75
N ILE A 251 -13.24 -4.67 -26.99
CA ILE A 251 -12.74 -4.96 -25.64
C ILE A 251 -11.31 -5.49 -25.68
N GLN A 252 -10.96 -6.32 -26.66
CA GLN A 252 -9.59 -6.81 -26.84
C GLN A 252 -8.62 -5.66 -27.10
N THR A 253 -8.98 -4.76 -28.02
CA THR A 253 -8.19 -3.56 -28.33
C THR A 253 -8.00 -2.68 -27.09
N LEU A 254 -9.06 -2.54 -26.29
CA LEU A 254 -9.01 -1.77 -25.04
C LEU A 254 -8.09 -2.44 -23.99
N ASN A 255 -8.15 -3.76 -23.84
CA ASN A 255 -7.24 -4.52 -22.96
C ASN A 255 -5.77 -4.31 -23.36
N GLU A 256 -5.45 -4.41 -24.65
CA GLU A 256 -4.09 -4.22 -25.14
C GLU A 256 -3.55 -2.82 -24.82
N ARG A 257 -4.39 -1.80 -25.01
CA ARG A 257 -4.05 -0.42 -24.65
C ARG A 257 -3.83 -0.27 -23.14
N ILE A 258 -4.72 -0.81 -22.31
CA ILE A 258 -4.60 -0.76 -20.85
C ILE A 258 -3.32 -1.48 -20.40
N ASN A 259 -3.04 -2.68 -20.91
CA ASN A 259 -1.87 -3.47 -20.54
C ASN A 259 -0.54 -2.84 -20.94
N THR A 260 -0.52 -2.12 -22.05
CA THR A 260 0.65 -1.31 -22.44
C THR A 260 0.95 -0.28 -21.36
N ILE A 261 -0.06 0.48 -20.92
CA ILE A 261 0.08 1.50 -19.87
C ILE A 261 0.41 0.87 -18.51
N ARG A 262 -0.19 -0.28 -18.15
CA ARG A 262 0.15 -1.02 -16.92
C ARG A 262 1.63 -1.39 -16.89
N THR A 263 2.15 -1.87 -18.03
CA THR A 263 3.56 -2.24 -18.17
C THR A 263 4.47 -1.01 -18.06
N GLU A 264 4.07 0.14 -18.64
CA GLU A 264 4.80 1.40 -18.47
C GLU A 264 4.82 1.87 -17.01
N VAL A 265 3.70 1.78 -16.29
CA VAL A 265 3.61 2.15 -14.86
C VAL A 265 4.48 1.21 -14.01
N GLN A 266 4.42 -0.10 -14.24
CA GLN A 266 5.31 -1.07 -13.59
C GLN A 266 6.78 -0.77 -13.88
N GLN A 267 7.11 -0.44 -15.14
CA GLN A 267 8.46 -0.10 -15.54
C GLN A 267 8.92 1.19 -14.85
N SER A 268 8.12 2.25 -14.85
CA SER A 268 8.38 3.52 -14.14
C SER A 268 8.55 3.31 -12.63
N ALA A 269 7.79 2.39 -12.03
CA ALA A 269 7.95 2.03 -10.63
C ALA A 269 9.23 1.20 -10.38
N THR A 270 9.68 0.40 -11.35
CA THR A 270 10.92 -0.41 -11.25
C THR A 270 12.18 0.37 -11.63
N THR A 271 12.09 1.35 -12.53
CA THR A 271 13.09 2.42 -12.69
C THR A 271 12.82 3.45 -11.62
N CYS A 272 13.25 3.13 -10.40
CA CYS A 272 13.24 3.97 -9.21
C CYS A 272 13.22 5.48 -9.53
N ASP A 273 12.02 6.03 -9.73
CA ASP A 273 11.78 7.45 -9.59
C ASP A 273 11.81 7.67 -8.09
N LEU A 274 12.93 8.25 -7.63
CA LEU A 274 13.02 8.85 -6.31
C LEU A 274 11.71 9.56 -6.01
N TRP A 275 11.07 9.16 -4.93
CA TRP A 275 9.93 9.86 -4.38
C TRP A 275 10.41 11.26 -3.99
N MET A 276 10.21 12.23 -4.87
CA MET A 276 10.25 13.63 -4.50
C MET A 276 8.85 14.00 -4.03
N SER A 277 8.73 14.33 -2.75
CA SER A 277 7.58 15.06 -2.27
C SER A 277 7.57 16.42 -2.97
N ASP A 278 6.49 16.73 -3.69
CA ASP A 278 6.18 18.06 -4.19
C ASP A 278 5.88 19.00 -3.01
N VAL A 279 6.92 19.32 -2.26
CA VAL A 279 7.05 20.59 -1.56
C VAL A 279 8.45 21.08 -1.83
N CYS A 280 8.54 22.14 -2.62
CA CYS A 280 9.79 22.82 -2.94
C CYS A 280 10.31 23.50 -1.66
N PHE A 281 11.01 22.73 -0.83
CA PHE A 281 11.81 23.23 0.28
C PHE A 281 13.25 23.33 -0.20
N LEU A 282 13.80 24.53 -0.12
CA LEU A 282 15.09 24.90 -0.71
C LEU A 282 16.32 24.16 -0.14
N ASN A 283 16.16 23.21 0.80
CA ASN A 283 17.22 22.35 1.34
C ASN A 283 16.61 21.07 1.97
N GLN A 284 16.31 20.02 1.21
CA GLN A 284 15.84 18.74 1.79
C GLN A 284 17.03 17.90 2.31
N HIS A 285 16.84 17.25 3.46
CA HIS A 285 17.79 16.24 3.97
C HIS A 285 17.69 14.95 3.12
N PRO A 286 18.79 14.29 2.73
CA PRO A 286 18.77 13.13 1.82
C PRO A 286 17.95 11.93 2.33
N HIS A 287 17.68 11.89 3.63
CA HIS A 287 16.90 10.84 4.29
C HIS A 287 15.62 11.35 4.96
N GLN A 288 15.06 12.47 4.48
CA GLN A 288 13.88 13.10 5.07
C GLN A 288 12.70 12.13 5.24
N ASP A 289 12.35 11.35 4.21
CA ASP A 289 11.23 10.42 4.28
C ASP A 289 11.45 9.32 5.31
N LEU A 290 12.68 8.81 5.40
CA LEU A 290 13.05 7.81 6.39
C LEU A 290 12.88 8.38 7.81
N ILE A 291 13.31 9.62 8.04
CA ILE A 291 13.16 10.30 9.34
C ILE A 291 11.68 10.41 9.71
N LEU A 292 10.82 10.83 8.78
CA LEU A 292 9.38 10.99 9.01
C LEU A 292 8.71 9.64 9.31
N GLN A 293 9.05 8.60 8.54
CA GLN A 293 8.51 7.26 8.75
C GLN A 293 8.95 6.66 10.09
N LEU A 294 10.21 6.87 10.51
CA LEU A 294 10.69 6.41 11.81
C LEU A 294 9.94 7.08 12.97
N PHE A 295 9.59 8.36 12.83
CA PHE A 295 8.77 9.08 13.82
C PHE A 295 7.32 8.59 13.81
N ASP A 296 6.68 8.52 12.64
CA ASP A 296 5.26 8.14 12.50
C ASP A 296 5.02 6.68 12.95
N LEU A 297 6.03 5.80 12.85
CA LEU A 297 6.00 4.43 13.38
C LEU A 297 6.26 4.34 14.90
N GLY A 298 6.54 5.45 15.57
CA GLY A 298 6.89 5.49 16.99
C GLY A 298 8.26 4.88 17.32
N CYS A 299 9.14 4.71 16.33
CA CYS A 299 10.53 4.27 16.56
C CYS A 299 11.37 5.40 17.17
N ILE A 300 10.99 6.65 16.93
CA ILE A 300 11.57 7.85 17.54
C ILE A 300 10.41 8.64 18.18
N LEU A 301 10.45 8.77 19.50
CA LEU A 301 9.45 9.50 20.28
C LEU A 301 10.09 10.67 21.01
N PHE A 302 9.35 11.77 21.14
CA PHE A 302 9.84 13.00 21.78
C PHE A 302 8.98 13.33 23.00
N GLY A 303 9.64 13.59 24.14
CA GLY A 303 9.01 13.75 25.46
C GLY A 303 10.00 13.51 26.60
N GLU A 304 9.59 13.66 27.86
CA GLU A 304 10.48 13.37 29.00
C GLU A 304 10.53 11.86 29.29
N TYR A 305 11.67 11.22 29.00
CA TYR A 305 11.88 9.80 29.22
C TYR A 305 13.04 9.55 30.18
N VAL A 306 12.79 8.79 31.25
CA VAL A 306 13.82 8.36 32.21
C VAL A 306 14.47 7.07 31.70
N GLN A 307 15.78 7.09 31.44
CA GLN A 307 16.54 5.89 31.07
C GLN A 307 16.84 5.01 32.29
N ALA A 308 17.24 3.75 32.02
CA ALA A 308 17.72 2.81 33.03
C ALA A 308 18.96 3.32 33.82
N SER A 309 19.67 4.32 33.30
CA SER A 309 20.78 5.03 33.95
C SER A 309 20.33 6.10 34.94
N GLY A 310 19.04 6.45 34.99
CA GLY A 310 18.48 7.54 35.78
C GLY A 310 18.52 8.92 35.11
N ALA A 311 19.13 9.03 33.92
CA ALA A 311 19.13 10.26 33.14
C ALA A 311 17.79 10.46 32.41
N THR A 312 17.27 11.69 32.43
CA THR A 312 16.11 12.10 31.63
C THR A 312 16.59 12.59 30.27
N PHE A 313 16.11 11.96 29.20
CA PHE A 313 16.28 12.43 27.83
C PHE A 313 14.96 12.97 27.31
N SER A 314 15.04 13.99 26.45
CA SER A 314 13.88 14.60 25.79
C SER A 314 13.33 13.74 24.64
N TYR A 315 13.78 12.50 24.53
CA TYR A 315 13.36 11.54 23.51
C TYR A 315 13.71 10.09 23.84
N TYR A 316 13.07 9.18 23.12
CA TYR A 316 13.24 7.75 23.20
C TYR A 316 13.37 7.15 21.80
N ILE A 317 14.32 6.23 21.62
CA ILE A 317 14.56 5.55 20.34
C ILE A 317 14.51 4.04 20.55
N ASP A 318 13.59 3.37 19.84
CA ASP A 318 13.48 1.91 19.79
C ASP A 318 13.38 1.41 18.35
N LEU A 319 14.54 1.20 17.75
CA LEU A 319 14.68 0.73 16.36
C LEU A 319 14.34 -0.76 16.20
N ARG A 320 14.07 -1.49 17.28
CA ARG A 320 13.75 -2.93 17.23
C ARG A 320 12.42 -3.21 16.53
N GLN A 321 11.49 -2.25 16.56
CA GLN A 321 10.17 -2.41 15.94
C GLN A 321 10.21 -2.35 14.41
N ILE A 322 11.28 -1.77 13.84
CA ILE A 322 11.44 -1.59 12.39
C ILE A 322 11.42 -2.92 11.64
N ILE A 323 11.90 -4.00 12.27
CA ILE A 323 11.92 -5.34 11.64
C ILE A 323 10.53 -5.86 11.28
N SER A 324 9.48 -5.33 11.91
CA SER A 324 8.08 -5.66 11.61
C SER A 324 7.51 -4.88 10.42
N LYS A 325 8.31 -3.98 9.81
CA LYS A 325 7.92 -3.12 8.68
C LYS A 325 8.95 -3.25 7.54
N PRO A 326 8.84 -4.27 6.67
CA PRO A 326 9.86 -4.61 5.69
C PRO A 326 10.23 -3.48 4.71
N GLN A 327 9.28 -2.60 4.35
CA GLN A 327 9.51 -1.47 3.45
C GLN A 327 10.46 -0.43 4.10
N VAL A 328 10.14 0.03 5.30
CA VAL A 328 11.00 0.97 6.06
C VAL A 328 12.34 0.32 6.41
N PHE A 329 12.32 -0.97 6.75
CA PHE A 329 13.55 -1.71 7.02
C PHE A 329 14.47 -1.76 5.79
N ASN A 330 13.93 -1.94 4.57
CA ASN A 330 14.74 -1.85 3.35
C ASN A 330 15.35 -0.46 3.15
N GLN A 331 14.63 0.62 3.45
CA GLN A 331 15.18 1.98 3.38
C GLN A 331 16.33 2.18 4.35
N VAL A 332 16.19 1.69 5.59
CA VAL A 332 17.27 1.67 6.58
C VAL A 332 18.49 0.94 6.01
N LEU A 333 18.31 -0.27 5.46
CA LEU A 333 19.42 -1.04 4.87
C LEU A 333 20.12 -0.27 3.75
N ASN A 334 19.38 0.39 2.85
CA ASN A 334 19.97 1.19 1.77
C ASN A 334 20.83 2.34 2.32
N ALA A 335 20.36 3.02 3.37
CA ALA A 335 21.10 4.12 3.98
C ALA A 335 22.43 3.65 4.63
N TYR A 336 22.45 2.46 5.24
CA TYR A 336 23.70 1.82 5.67
C TYR A 336 24.61 1.45 4.48
N ILE A 337 24.04 0.93 3.39
CA ILE A 337 24.78 0.51 2.20
C ILE A 337 25.55 1.68 1.58
N GLU A 338 24.97 2.88 1.54
CA GLU A 338 25.64 4.08 1.03
C GLU A 338 26.96 4.36 1.74
N ILE A 339 26.99 4.19 3.07
CA ILE A 339 28.23 4.32 3.85
C ILE A 339 29.14 3.13 3.59
N LEU A 340 28.62 1.90 3.66
CA LEU A 340 29.41 0.68 3.57
C LEU A 340 30.12 0.53 2.22
N GLN A 341 29.54 1.02 1.13
CA GLN A 341 30.17 1.03 -0.20
C GLN A 341 31.44 1.87 -0.28
N THR A 342 31.64 2.79 0.67
CA THR A 342 32.85 3.62 0.74
C THR A 342 33.97 2.99 1.56
N LEU A 343 33.70 1.86 2.22
CA LEU A 343 34.61 1.19 3.15
C LEU A 343 35.17 -0.11 2.57
N GLU A 344 36.35 -0.52 3.03
CA GLU A 344 36.98 -1.78 2.64
C GLU A 344 37.00 -2.73 3.84
N PHE A 345 36.24 -3.83 3.75
CA PHE A 345 36.15 -4.84 4.80
C PHE A 345 35.86 -6.22 4.21
N ASP A 346 36.21 -7.28 4.95
CA ASP A 346 35.98 -8.66 4.54
C ASP A 346 34.60 -9.16 5.01
N ARG A 347 34.19 -8.78 6.22
CA ARG A 347 32.94 -9.26 6.84
C ARG A 347 32.21 -8.18 7.64
N ILE A 348 30.92 -8.45 7.83
CA ILE A 348 30.01 -7.62 8.62
C ILE A 348 29.83 -8.28 10.00
N ALA A 349 29.88 -7.47 11.06
CA ALA A 349 29.56 -7.92 12.41
C ALA A 349 28.38 -7.15 13.02
N GLY A 350 27.30 -7.84 13.37
CA GLY A 350 26.15 -7.22 14.05
C GLY A 350 26.22 -7.38 15.57
N ILE A 351 25.94 -6.33 16.34
CA ILE A 351 25.91 -6.39 17.82
C ILE A 351 24.53 -6.86 18.31
N PRO A 352 24.41 -8.02 18.98
CA PRO A 352 23.10 -8.52 19.39
C PRO A 352 22.46 -7.71 20.52
N TYR A 353 21.13 -7.53 20.54
CA TYR A 353 20.12 -8.04 19.59
C TYR A 353 19.59 -6.99 18.62
N GLY A 354 19.85 -5.70 18.86
CA GLY A 354 19.23 -4.59 18.14
C GLY A 354 19.64 -4.52 16.67
N SER A 355 20.94 -4.61 16.41
CA SER A 355 21.52 -4.46 15.07
C SER A 355 21.74 -5.78 14.33
N LEU A 356 21.52 -6.93 14.97
CA LEU A 356 21.70 -8.24 14.33
C LEU A 356 20.77 -8.45 13.12
N PRO A 357 19.47 -8.08 13.16
CA PRO A 357 18.61 -8.12 11.97
C PRO A 357 19.15 -7.22 10.85
N THR A 358 19.57 -6.00 11.18
CA THR A 358 20.15 -5.05 10.22
C THR A 358 21.40 -5.61 9.57
N ALA A 359 22.34 -6.12 10.36
CA ALA A 359 23.56 -6.76 9.88
C ALA A 359 23.28 -7.99 8.99
N THR A 360 22.23 -8.75 9.31
CA THR A 360 21.77 -9.87 8.48
C THR A 360 21.25 -9.39 7.13
N GLY A 361 20.42 -8.34 7.11
CA GLY A 361 19.94 -7.74 5.87
C GLY A 361 21.08 -7.20 5.01
N LEU A 362 22.06 -6.51 5.62
CA LEU A 362 23.23 -5.97 4.93
C LEU A 362 24.13 -7.07 4.36
N SER A 363 24.35 -8.15 5.12
CA SER A 363 25.10 -9.33 4.68
C SER A 363 24.50 -9.95 3.41
N LEU A 364 23.17 -10.08 3.36
CA LEU A 364 22.48 -10.61 2.19
C LEU A 364 22.57 -9.68 0.98
N ARG A 365 22.48 -8.36 1.19
CA ARG A 365 22.47 -7.34 0.13
C ARG A 365 23.85 -7.09 -0.48
N LEU A 366 24.87 -7.03 0.38
CA LEU A 366 26.25 -6.73 -0.04
C LEU A 366 27.06 -8.00 -0.32
N HIS A 367 26.47 -9.18 -0.08
CA HIS A 367 27.13 -10.49 -0.22
C HIS A 367 28.41 -10.65 0.63
N HIS A 368 28.51 -9.92 1.74
CA HIS A 368 29.57 -10.10 2.73
C HIS A 368 29.11 -11.06 3.83
N PRO A 369 29.93 -12.04 4.25
CA PRO A 369 29.58 -12.93 5.34
C PRO A 369 29.33 -12.21 6.67
N LEU A 370 28.34 -12.67 7.42
CA LEU A 370 28.00 -12.17 8.75
C LEU A 370 28.71 -12.96 9.85
N ILE A 371 29.23 -12.24 10.86
CA ILE A 371 29.60 -12.77 12.18
C ILE A 371 28.88 -11.97 13.28
N PHE A 372 28.85 -12.46 14.51
CA PHE A 372 28.40 -11.66 15.64
C PHE A 372 28.98 -12.13 16.98
N PRO A 373 29.33 -11.22 17.91
CA PRO A 373 29.77 -11.58 19.25
C PRO A 373 28.58 -12.07 20.08
N ARG A 374 28.74 -13.17 20.81
CA ARG A 374 27.70 -13.69 21.72
C ARG A 374 27.55 -12.77 22.93
N LYS A 375 26.30 -12.59 23.38
CA LYS A 375 26.00 -11.84 24.61
C LYS A 375 26.41 -12.60 25.88
N GLU A 376 26.27 -13.94 25.86
CA GLU A 376 26.56 -14.82 27.00
C GLU A 376 27.57 -15.92 26.62
N VAL A 377 28.49 -16.24 27.54
CA VAL A 377 29.45 -17.35 27.38
C VAL A 377 28.84 -18.62 27.99
N LYS A 378 28.56 -19.64 27.16
CA LYS A 378 28.08 -20.95 27.66
C LYS A 378 29.18 -21.65 28.48
N ALA A 379 28.83 -22.17 29.65
CA ALA A 379 29.75 -22.90 30.55
C ALA A 379 30.26 -24.24 29.98
N HIS A 380 29.55 -24.83 29.01
CA HIS A 380 29.89 -26.13 28.41
C HIS A 380 29.85 -26.05 26.87
N GLY A 381 30.95 -26.49 26.23
CA GLY A 381 31.16 -26.45 24.77
C GLY A 381 32.48 -25.76 24.38
N THR A 382 32.82 -25.76 23.09
CA THR A 382 33.90 -24.90 22.56
C THR A 382 33.56 -23.45 22.92
N ARG A 383 34.39 -22.81 23.76
CA ARG A 383 34.20 -21.46 24.33
C ARG A 383 34.28 -20.33 23.27
N ARG A 384 33.55 -20.49 22.16
CA ARG A 384 33.51 -19.52 21.06
C ARG A 384 32.74 -18.29 21.51
N VAL A 385 33.45 -17.17 21.49
CA VAL A 385 32.93 -15.83 21.86
C VAL A 385 32.20 -15.18 20.68
N ILE A 386 32.48 -15.64 19.45
CA ILE A 386 31.95 -15.11 18.19
C ILE A 386 31.27 -16.26 17.42
N GLU A 387 30.11 -15.99 16.84
CA GLU A 387 29.40 -16.87 15.91
C GLU A 387 29.73 -16.53 14.47
N GLY A 388 29.74 -17.56 13.62
CA GLY A 388 30.14 -17.46 12.22
C GLY A 388 31.51 -18.08 11.94
N THR A 389 31.90 -18.09 10.67
CA THR A 389 33.21 -18.58 10.22
C THR A 389 34.07 -17.38 9.83
N PHE A 390 35.34 -17.38 10.20
CA PHE A 390 36.27 -16.28 9.94
C PHE A 390 37.72 -16.78 10.04
N GLN A 391 38.64 -15.99 9.50
CA GLN A 391 40.08 -16.21 9.59
C GLN A 391 40.74 -15.05 10.35
N PRO A 392 41.76 -15.30 11.19
CA PRO A 392 42.52 -14.24 11.82
C PRO A 392 43.11 -13.27 10.80
N GLY A 393 43.04 -11.97 11.09
CA GLY A 393 43.52 -10.89 10.21
C GLY A 393 42.48 -10.32 9.24
N GLU A 394 41.29 -10.91 9.14
CA GLU A 394 40.19 -10.32 8.35
C GLU A 394 39.72 -8.99 8.95
N LYS A 395 39.44 -8.01 8.07
CA LYS A 395 38.89 -6.70 8.40
C LYS A 395 37.38 -6.77 8.58
N ILE A 396 36.90 -6.23 9.68
CA ILE A 396 35.50 -6.28 10.09
C ILE A 396 34.93 -4.87 10.18
N VAL A 397 33.75 -4.69 9.58
CA VAL A 397 32.89 -3.54 9.87
C VAL A 397 31.84 -3.94 10.91
N VAL A 398 31.73 -3.16 11.97
CA VAL A 398 30.74 -3.38 13.04
C VAL A 398 29.49 -2.54 12.76
N ILE A 399 28.33 -3.18 12.80
CA ILE A 399 27.02 -2.56 12.63
C ILE A 399 26.35 -2.48 13.99
N ASP A 400 25.91 -1.28 14.38
CA ASP A 400 25.09 -1.08 15.58
C ASP A 400 23.90 -0.16 15.30
N ASP A 401 22.88 -0.15 16.17
CA ASP A 401 21.63 0.58 15.91
C ASP A 401 21.75 2.08 16.22
N ILE A 402 22.21 2.43 17.43
CA ILE A 402 22.35 3.80 17.90
C ILE A 402 23.63 4.01 18.71
N LEU A 403 24.30 5.13 18.46
CA LEU A 403 25.50 5.53 19.19
C LEU A 403 25.17 6.58 20.26
N ILE A 404 25.01 6.16 21.52
CA ILE A 404 24.77 7.07 22.66
C ILE A 404 26.05 7.34 23.47
N SER A 405 26.57 6.32 24.15
CA SER A 405 27.81 6.43 24.95
C SER A 405 29.01 5.75 24.29
N GLY A 406 28.78 4.95 23.25
CA GLY A 406 29.79 4.11 22.61
C GLY A 406 30.19 2.86 23.40
N LYS A 407 29.70 2.66 24.63
CA LYS A 407 30.13 1.53 25.48
C LYS A 407 29.78 0.16 24.88
N SER A 408 28.54 -0.02 24.42
CA SER A 408 28.06 -1.28 23.85
C SER A 408 28.88 -1.71 22.63
N VAL A 409 29.11 -0.77 21.71
CA VAL A 409 29.84 -1.07 20.47
C VAL A 409 31.33 -1.32 20.72
N VAL A 410 31.95 -0.63 21.69
CA VAL A 410 33.35 -0.91 22.09
C VAL A 410 33.48 -2.30 22.71
N GLU A 411 32.59 -2.66 23.64
CA GLU A 411 32.60 -4.03 24.21
C GLU A 411 32.37 -5.10 23.14
N GLY A 412 31.57 -4.80 22.13
CA GLY A 412 31.38 -5.62 20.94
C GLY A 412 32.64 -5.77 20.11
N ALA A 413 33.28 -4.65 19.76
CA ALA A 413 34.51 -4.60 18.98
C ALA A 413 35.67 -5.33 19.67
N GLU A 414 35.92 -5.07 20.96
CA GLU A 414 36.97 -5.75 21.74
C GLU A 414 36.78 -7.28 21.77
N LYS A 415 35.53 -7.76 21.84
CA LYS A 415 35.23 -9.20 21.74
C LYS A 415 35.57 -9.76 20.36
N ILE A 416 35.31 -9.01 19.30
CA ILE A 416 35.63 -9.41 17.92
C ILE A 416 37.15 -9.46 17.74
N GLU A 417 37.87 -8.44 18.20
CA GLU A 417 39.33 -8.35 18.17
C GLU A 417 40.01 -9.46 18.97
N SER A 418 39.41 -9.90 20.09
CA SER A 418 39.90 -11.06 20.86
C SER A 418 39.93 -12.37 20.05
N GLY A 419 39.16 -12.44 18.95
CA GLY A 419 39.17 -13.52 17.97
C GLY A 419 40.30 -13.43 16.94
N GLY A 420 41.16 -12.42 17.02
CA GLY A 420 42.23 -12.15 16.05
C GLY A 420 41.76 -11.42 14.80
N LEU A 421 40.62 -10.74 14.86
CA LEU A 421 40.03 -9.95 13.77
C LEU A 421 40.40 -8.47 13.93
N ILE A 422 40.34 -7.71 12.84
CA ILE A 422 40.71 -6.28 12.83
C ILE A 422 39.42 -5.47 12.69
N VAL A 423 39.09 -4.62 13.67
CA VAL A 423 37.93 -3.73 13.62
C VAL A 423 38.40 -2.30 13.40
N GLU A 424 38.14 -1.75 12.21
CA GLU A 424 38.51 -0.35 11.88
C GLU A 424 37.30 0.57 11.86
N ASP A 425 36.15 0.07 11.38
CA ASP A 425 34.97 0.89 11.12
C ASP A 425 33.75 0.40 11.90
N ILE A 426 33.03 1.37 12.47
CA ILE A 426 31.75 1.19 13.15
C ILE A 426 30.72 2.03 12.41
N VAL A 427 29.64 1.43 11.96
CA VAL A 427 28.55 2.12 11.26
C VAL A 427 27.26 1.98 12.07
N VAL A 428 26.62 3.11 12.36
CA VAL A 428 25.34 3.17 13.08
C VAL A 428 24.25 3.89 12.30
N LEU A 429 22.97 3.62 12.61
CA LEU A 429 21.86 4.36 11.99
C LEU A 429 21.80 5.78 12.54
N ILE A 430 21.83 5.91 13.87
CA ILE A 430 21.65 7.19 14.56
C ILE A 430 22.84 7.49 15.46
N ASP A 431 23.43 8.66 15.30
CA ASP A 431 24.37 9.26 16.24
C ASP A 431 23.62 10.19 17.20
N HIS A 432 23.72 9.91 18.50
CA HIS A 432 23.22 10.81 19.56
C HIS A 432 23.94 12.16 19.56
N GLU A 433 25.08 12.24 18.89
CA GLU A 433 26.00 13.36 18.96
C GLU A 433 26.54 13.53 20.40
N GLY A 434 27.30 14.58 20.70
CA GLY A 434 27.95 14.73 22.02
C GLY A 434 29.34 14.08 22.12
N GLY A 435 30.12 14.13 21.04
CA GLY A 435 31.55 13.81 21.07
C GLY A 435 31.88 12.31 21.13
N VAL A 436 30.92 11.43 20.79
CA VAL A 436 31.13 9.97 20.89
C VAL A 436 32.06 9.46 19.79
N LYS A 437 31.94 9.98 18.57
CA LYS A 437 32.79 9.59 17.44
C LYS A 437 34.27 9.92 17.69
N GLU A 438 34.56 11.05 18.32
CA GLU A 438 35.91 11.46 18.71
C GLU A 438 36.50 10.51 19.76
N ARG A 439 35.70 10.14 20.78
CA ARG A 439 36.12 9.15 21.79
C ARG A 439 36.35 7.76 21.20
N LEU A 440 35.59 7.36 20.19
CA LEU A 440 35.84 6.12 19.45
C LEU A 440 37.13 6.19 18.63
N LYS A 441 37.41 7.36 18.02
CA LYS A 441 38.65 7.61 17.28
C LYS A 441 39.89 7.54 18.16
N GLU A 442 39.83 8.04 19.39
CA GLU A 442 40.91 7.89 20.39
C GLU A 442 41.21 6.43 20.73
N LYS A 443 40.21 5.56 20.61
CA LYS A 443 40.35 4.10 20.79
C LYS A 443 40.74 3.35 19.51
N GLY A 444 40.93 4.06 18.40
CA GLY A 444 41.34 3.48 17.12
C GLY A 444 40.19 3.14 16.16
N TYR A 445 38.94 3.44 16.51
CA TYR A 445 37.77 3.13 15.67
C TYR A 445 37.29 4.35 14.88
N ARG A 446 37.00 4.17 13.60
CA ARG A 446 36.31 5.17 12.76
C ARG A 446 34.81 4.95 12.85
N ALA A 447 34.10 5.92 13.41
CA ALA A 447 32.66 5.85 13.57
C ALA A 447 31.93 6.66 12.49
N HIS A 448 30.99 6.00 11.81
CA HIS A 448 30.14 6.56 10.76
C HIS A 448 28.68 6.45 11.20
N SER A 449 27.86 7.41 10.81
CA SER A 449 26.41 7.39 11.09
C SER A 449 25.63 7.81 9.86
N VAL A 450 24.46 7.20 9.68
CA VAL A 450 23.51 7.62 8.64
C VAL A 450 22.83 8.94 9.01
N LEU A 451 22.41 9.09 10.27
CA LEU A 451 21.67 10.25 10.76
C LEU A 451 22.28 10.78 12.06
N GLY A 452 22.41 12.10 12.16
CA GLY A 452 22.60 12.80 13.43
C GLY A 452 21.28 13.11 14.13
N ILE A 453 21.25 13.13 15.47
CA ILE A 453 20.04 13.53 16.19
C ILE A 453 19.66 15.00 15.90
N SER A 454 20.63 15.87 15.66
CA SER A 454 20.37 17.26 15.28
C SER A 454 19.70 17.35 13.92
N GLU A 455 20.08 16.48 12.98
CA GLU A 455 19.46 16.37 11.67
C GLU A 455 18.02 15.87 11.77
N ILE A 456 17.79 14.80 12.55
CA ILE A 456 16.46 14.25 12.81
C ILE A 456 15.53 15.31 13.40
N THR A 457 15.97 16.01 14.45
CA THR A 457 15.14 17.02 15.13
C THR A 457 14.79 18.20 14.23
N ARG A 458 15.77 18.71 13.46
CA ARG A 458 15.54 19.78 12.48
C ARG A 458 14.53 19.36 11.43
N THR A 459 14.70 18.17 10.82
CA THR A 459 13.79 17.68 9.79
C THR A 459 12.38 17.47 10.31
N LEU A 460 12.21 16.94 11.52
CA LEU A 460 10.88 16.77 12.12
C LEU A 460 10.22 18.10 12.48
N TYR A 461 10.99 19.11 12.91
CA TYR A 461 10.47 20.45 13.13
C TYR A 461 10.04 21.12 11.82
N GLU A 462 10.88 21.07 10.78
CA GLU A 462 10.55 21.61 9.45
C GLU A 462 9.32 20.94 8.83
N ALA A 463 9.11 19.65 9.10
CA ALA A 463 7.94 18.90 8.66
C ALA A 463 6.70 19.05 9.57
N GLY A 464 6.75 19.90 10.59
CA GLY A 464 5.64 20.15 11.51
C GLY A 464 5.29 18.98 12.43
N ARG A 465 6.19 18.00 12.61
CA ARG A 465 6.04 16.87 13.54
C ARG A 465 6.46 17.21 14.97
N LEU A 466 7.28 18.25 15.15
CA LEU A 466 7.65 18.80 16.45
C LEU A 466 7.16 20.24 16.60
N ASN A 467 6.72 20.59 17.81
CA ASN A 467 6.42 21.99 18.13
C ASN A 467 7.69 22.76 18.55
N GLU A 468 7.60 24.09 18.58
CA GLU A 468 8.72 24.98 18.94
C GLU A 468 9.34 24.64 20.30
N ALA A 469 8.50 24.33 21.31
CA ALA A 469 8.99 24.00 22.64
C ALA A 469 9.81 22.70 22.65
N GLN A 470 9.37 21.68 21.91
CA GLN A 470 10.08 20.40 21.75
C GLN A 470 11.41 20.59 21.01
N TYR A 471 11.41 21.41 19.97
CA TYR A 471 12.63 21.71 19.19
C TYR A 471 13.66 22.51 20.00
N GLN A 472 13.24 23.54 20.73
CA GLN A 472 14.13 24.35 21.57
C GLN A 472 14.73 23.55 22.74
N THR A 473 13.97 22.59 23.30
CA THR A 473 14.48 21.71 24.36
C THR A 473 15.74 20.94 23.91
N PHE A 474 15.86 20.65 22.61
CA PHE A 474 17.00 19.96 22.05
C PHE A 474 18.20 20.84 21.73
N GLN A 475 17.99 22.10 21.34
CA GLN A 475 19.12 23.01 21.07
C GLN A 475 19.84 23.47 22.34
N ALA A 476 19.21 23.30 23.52
CA ALA A 476 19.76 23.71 24.81
C ALA A 476 20.71 22.69 25.45
N HIS A 477 20.87 21.50 24.87
CA HIS A 477 21.69 20.39 25.33
C HIS A 477 22.68 19.95 24.25
#